data_AF-A0A926UX78-F1
#
_entry.id   AF-A0A926UX78-F1
#
_cell.length_a   1.000
_cell.length_b   1.000
_cell.length_c   1.000
_cell.angle_alpha   90.00
_cell.angle_beta   90.00
_cell.angle_gamma   90.00
#
_symmetry.space_group_name_H-M   'P 1'
#
loop_
_entity.id
_entity.type
_entity.pdbx_description
1 polymer ?
#
loop_
_entity_poly.entity_id
_entity_poly.type
_entity_poly.pdbx_seq_one_letter_code
_entity_poly.pdbx_strand_id
1 'polypeptide(L)'
;MLAEGSAIPPQVYAPIVAKGARRVAAVDALSDSYTFPTVSEQIVCPFTFYLNGQLRQGIRYANELYALVQEFSPEQRSLAYQKATNLAEQGQTVVITVSSSQYQSWISLRSPDCLRYFLFSP
;
A
#
# COMPACT_ATOMS: atom_id res chain seq x y z
N MET A 1 -30.42 -29.10 -17.49
CA MET A 1 -29.36 -28.23 -18.04
C MET A 1 -28.78 -27.46 -16.88
N LEU A 2 -27.60 -27.86 -16.42
CA LEU A 2 -26.85 -27.18 -15.36
C LEU A 2 -25.81 -26.29 -16.03
N ALA A 3 -25.74 -25.02 -15.65
CA ALA A 3 -24.61 -24.15 -15.96
C ALA A 3 -24.11 -23.60 -14.64
N GLU A 4 -23.09 -24.26 -14.10
CA GLU A 4 -22.31 -23.79 -12.95
C GLU A 4 -21.28 -22.75 -13.40
N GLY A 5 -20.89 -21.92 -12.43
CA GLY A 5 -20.22 -20.65 -12.62
C GLY A 5 -18.78 -20.72 -13.15
N SER A 6 -18.34 -19.60 -13.70
CA SER A 6 -16.94 -19.32 -13.98
C SER A 6 -16.51 -18.10 -13.16
N ALA A 7 -16.10 -18.36 -11.93
CA ALA A 7 -15.39 -17.40 -11.11
C ALA A 7 -13.98 -17.21 -11.70
N ILE A 8 -13.66 -15.97 -12.07
CA ILE A 8 -12.35 -15.57 -12.59
C ILE A 8 -11.36 -15.60 -11.41
N PRO A 9 -10.27 -16.38 -11.45
CA PRO A 9 -9.27 -16.35 -10.38
C PRO A 9 -8.45 -15.05 -10.41
N PRO A 10 -8.03 -14.53 -9.24
CA PRO A 10 -7.16 -13.36 -9.17
C PRO A 10 -5.78 -13.69 -9.78
N GLN A 11 -5.39 -12.93 -10.80
CA GLN A 11 -4.09 -13.00 -11.45
C GLN A 11 -3.01 -12.58 -10.43
N VAL A 12 -2.25 -13.55 -9.94
CA VAL A 12 -1.03 -13.32 -9.16
C VAL A 12 0.07 -12.91 -10.13
N TYR A 13 0.43 -11.62 -10.14
CA TYR A 13 1.55 -11.12 -10.93
C TYR A 13 2.87 -11.62 -10.32
N ALA A 14 3.49 -12.63 -10.94
CA ALA A 14 4.88 -13.01 -10.66
C ALA A 14 5.83 -12.04 -11.38
N PRO A 15 6.95 -11.62 -10.76
CA PRO A 15 7.93 -10.75 -11.42
C PRO A 15 8.72 -11.50 -12.50
N ILE A 16 8.81 -10.87 -13.67
CA ILE A 16 9.57 -11.32 -14.83
C ILE A 16 11.07 -11.13 -14.54
N VAL A 17 11.81 -12.24 -14.43
CA VAL A 17 13.27 -12.22 -14.24
C VAL A 17 13.97 -12.04 -15.60
N ALA A 18 14.46 -10.83 -15.88
CA ALA A 18 15.36 -10.57 -17.00
C ALA A 18 16.83 -10.87 -16.60
N LYS A 19 17.48 -11.78 -17.33
CA LYS A 19 18.91 -12.11 -17.22
C LYS A 19 19.76 -11.14 -18.04
N GLY A 20 20.74 -10.48 -17.40
CA GLY A 20 21.83 -9.80 -18.12
C GLY A 20 22.62 -8.79 -17.29
N ALA A 21 23.73 -9.27 -16.69
CA ALA A 21 24.95 -8.60 -16.16
C ALA A 21 25.05 -7.05 -16.27
N ARG A 22 25.55 -6.26 -15.31
CA ARG A 22 26.64 -6.50 -14.34
C ARG A 22 26.71 -5.31 -13.36
N ARG A 23 26.79 -5.61 -12.06
CA ARG A 23 27.33 -4.80 -10.93
C ARG A 23 26.62 -3.48 -10.56
N VAL A 24 25.63 -3.60 -9.67
CA VAL A 24 25.76 -3.00 -8.33
C VAL A 24 25.26 -4.04 -7.32
N ALA A 25 26.19 -4.59 -6.55
CA ALA A 25 25.93 -5.62 -5.56
C ALA A 25 25.28 -4.97 -4.33
N ALA A 26 23.95 -5.02 -4.22
CA ALA A 26 23.21 -4.75 -2.97
C ALA A 26 21.72 -5.16 -3.06
N VAL A 27 21.35 -6.17 -3.86
CA VAL A 27 19.92 -6.56 -4.00
C VAL A 27 19.61 -7.95 -3.42
N ASP A 28 20.62 -8.67 -2.90
CA ASP A 28 20.49 -10.08 -2.49
C ASP A 28 20.64 -10.33 -0.99
N ALA A 29 20.43 -9.33 -0.13
CA ALA A 29 20.47 -9.54 1.31
C ALA A 29 19.31 -8.86 2.01
N LEU A 30 18.37 -9.70 2.48
CA LEU A 30 17.22 -9.40 3.35
C LEU A 30 15.98 -8.87 2.60
N SER A 31 15.08 -9.77 2.21
CA SER A 31 13.66 -9.40 2.11
C SER A 31 12.85 -10.52 2.73
N ASP A 32 12.67 -10.43 4.05
CA ASP A 32 11.34 -10.72 4.59
C ASP A 32 10.37 -9.97 3.69
N SER A 33 9.61 -10.71 2.89
CA SER A 33 8.82 -10.12 1.81
C SER A 33 7.70 -9.30 2.43
N TYR A 34 7.97 -8.01 2.69
CA TYR A 34 6.99 -7.07 3.19
C TYR A 34 5.83 -7.02 2.20
N THR A 35 4.79 -7.78 2.52
CA THR A 35 3.63 -7.95 1.65
C THR A 35 2.53 -7.10 2.24
N PHE A 36 2.31 -5.93 1.64
CA PHE A 36 1.15 -5.09 1.91
C PHE A 36 0.08 -5.35 0.86
N PRO A 37 -1.22 -5.40 1.24
CA PRO A 37 -2.28 -5.61 0.29
C PRO A 37 -2.44 -4.38 -0.63
N THR A 38 -2.60 -4.67 -1.92
CA THR A 38 -3.11 -3.70 -2.90
C THR A 38 -4.58 -4.01 -3.12
N VAL A 39 -5.47 -3.04 -2.91
CA VAL A 39 -6.92 -3.22 -2.97
C VAL A 39 -7.61 -2.17 -3.80
N SER A 40 -8.81 -2.48 -4.31
CA SER A 40 -9.65 -1.50 -4.98
C SER A 40 -10.13 -0.44 -3.99
N GLU A 41 -10.15 0.83 -4.39
CA GLU A 41 -10.74 1.91 -3.60
C GLU A 41 -12.25 1.68 -3.34
N GLN A 42 -12.93 0.87 -4.15
CA GLN A 42 -14.36 0.59 -4.00
C GLN A 42 -14.69 -0.31 -2.80
N ILE A 43 -13.72 -1.04 -2.25
CA ILE A 43 -13.94 -1.98 -1.14
C ILE A 43 -13.54 -1.43 0.23
N VAL A 44 -13.07 -0.19 0.28
CA VAL A 44 -12.70 0.48 1.53
C VAL A 44 -13.78 1.46 1.95
N CYS A 45 -13.94 1.70 3.25
CA CYS A 45 -14.88 2.71 3.75
C CYS A 45 -14.11 3.98 4.14
N PRO A 46 -14.19 5.07 3.37
CA PRO A 46 -13.51 6.31 3.71
C PRO A 46 -14.15 6.99 4.92
N PHE A 47 -13.34 7.71 5.70
CA PHE A 47 -13.77 8.60 6.77
C PHE A 47 -12.78 9.76 6.94
N THR A 48 -13.16 10.76 7.74
CA THR A 48 -12.26 11.84 8.14
C THR A 48 -12.12 11.88 9.65
N PHE A 49 -10.96 12.33 10.13
CA PHE A 49 -10.67 12.42 11.55
C PHE A 49 -9.71 13.57 11.82
N TYR A 50 -9.69 14.05 13.06
CA TYR A 50 -8.72 15.06 13.49
C TYR A 50 -7.49 14.41 14.08
N LEU A 51 -6.32 14.82 13.61
CA LEU A 51 -5.03 14.43 14.16
C LEU A 51 -4.06 15.62 14.11
N ASN A 52 -3.40 15.91 15.23
CA ASN A 52 -2.45 17.02 15.36
C ASN A 52 -3.03 18.38 14.92
N GLY A 53 -4.29 18.64 15.24
CA GLY A 53 -4.98 19.88 14.86
C GLY A 53 -5.33 20.00 13.37
N GLN A 54 -5.13 18.94 12.58
CA GLN A 54 -5.44 18.91 11.15
C GLN A 54 -6.50 17.85 10.85
N LEU A 55 -7.39 18.17 9.90
CA LEU A 55 -8.31 17.19 9.35
C LEU A 55 -7.53 16.25 8.41
N ARG A 56 -7.62 14.94 8.67
CA ARG A 56 -6.96 13.89 7.90
C ARG A 56 -7.99 12.95 7.30
N GLN A 57 -7.61 12.33 6.18
CA GLN A 57 -8.39 11.29 5.53
C GLN A 57 -7.96 9.92 6.04
N GLY A 58 -8.93 9.04 6.24
CA GLY A 58 -8.71 7.66 6.64
C GLY A 58 -9.63 6.69 5.90
N ILE A 59 -9.27 5.41 5.97
CA ILE A 59 -10.08 4.31 5.43
C ILE A 59 -10.22 3.21 6.47
N ARG A 60 -11.37 2.52 6.45
CA ARG A 60 -11.55 1.24 7.12
C ARG A 60 -11.40 0.12 6.10
N TYR A 61 -10.50 -0.81 6.37
CA TYR A 61 -10.27 -2.00 5.55
C TYR A 61 -9.96 -3.18 6.48
N ALA A 62 -10.56 -4.35 6.22
CA ALA A 62 -10.37 -5.57 7.03
C ALA A 62 -10.50 -5.36 8.56
N ASN A 63 -11.44 -4.52 9.00
CA ASN A 63 -11.67 -4.14 10.40
C ASN A 63 -10.53 -3.35 11.08
N GLU A 64 -9.57 -2.86 10.29
CA GLU A 64 -8.54 -1.92 10.72
C GLU A 64 -8.81 -0.53 10.16
N LEU A 65 -8.21 0.48 10.82
CA LEU A 65 -8.30 1.88 10.43
C LEU A 65 -6.94 2.32 9.94
N TYR A 66 -6.91 2.96 8.79
CA TYR A 66 -5.70 3.49 8.18
C TYR A 66 -5.84 4.99 7.93
N ALA A 67 -4.71 5.69 7.91
CA ALA A 67 -4.59 7.10 7.60
C ALA A 67 -3.87 7.30 6.27
N LEU A 68 -4.33 8.28 5.49
CA LEU A 68 -3.72 8.62 4.22
C LEU A 68 -2.32 9.19 4.46
N VAL A 69 -1.33 8.60 3.80
CA VAL A 69 0.05 9.10 3.80
C VAL A 69 0.32 9.95 2.58
N GLN A 70 0.01 9.41 1.39
CA GLN A 70 0.36 10.04 0.13
C GLN A 70 -0.51 9.51 -1.00
N GLU A 71 -0.81 10.39 -1.94
CA GLU A 71 -1.49 10.08 -3.20
C GLU A 71 -0.48 10.15 -4.36
N PHE A 72 -0.70 9.32 -5.36
CA PHE A 72 0.17 9.17 -6.52
C PHE A 72 -0.69 9.08 -7.78
N SER A 73 -0.24 9.72 -8.86
CA SER A 73 -0.87 9.56 -10.16
C SER A 73 -0.66 8.14 -10.71
N PRO A 74 -1.41 7.72 -11.74
CA PRO A 74 -1.25 6.38 -12.33
C PRO A 74 0.16 6.11 -12.87
N GLU A 75 0.85 7.14 -13.36
CA GLU A 75 2.23 7.08 -13.86
C GLU A 75 3.25 6.88 -12.72
N GLN A 76 2.87 7.27 -11.49
CA GLN A 76 3.70 7.18 -10.30
C GLN A 76 3.50 5.87 -9.54
N ARG A 77 2.91 4.85 -10.17
CA ARG A 77 2.71 3.51 -9.57
C ARG A 77 3.96 3.00 -8.86
N SER A 78 5.12 3.02 -9.51
CA SER A 78 6.37 2.52 -8.91
C SER A 78 6.76 3.29 -7.64
N LEU A 79 6.50 4.60 -7.60
CA LEU A 79 6.75 5.43 -6.43
C LEU A 79 5.79 5.09 -5.28
N ALA A 80 4.52 4.78 -5.59
CA ALA A 80 3.54 4.35 -4.59
C ALA A 80 3.99 3.05 -3.89
N TYR A 81 4.43 2.06 -4.69
CA TYR A 81 4.97 0.80 -4.16
C TYR A 81 6.28 1.00 -3.40
N GLN A 82 7.22 1.79 -3.93
CA GLN A 82 8.47 2.10 -3.23
C GLN A 82 8.20 2.79 -1.88
N LYS A 83 7.24 3.72 -1.83
CA LYS A 83 6.84 4.39 -0.59
C LYS A 83 6.25 3.38 0.40
N ALA A 84 5.38 2.47 -0.07
CA ALA A 84 4.78 1.45 0.77
C ALA A 84 5.81 0.45 1.31
N THR A 85 6.78 0.04 0.50
CA THR A 85 7.91 -0.80 0.93
C THR A 85 8.72 -0.10 2.01
N ASN A 86 9.11 1.17 1.80
CA ASN A 86 9.87 1.93 2.80
C ASN A 86 9.11 2.05 4.13
N LEU A 87 7.78 2.24 4.07
CA LEU A 87 6.94 2.30 5.27
C LEU A 87 6.86 0.93 5.98
N ALA A 88 6.74 -0.15 5.22
CA ALA A 88 6.71 -1.51 5.76
C ALA A 88 8.05 -1.91 6.40
N GLU A 89 9.18 -1.53 5.78
CA GLU A 89 10.52 -1.70 6.35
C GLU A 89 10.72 -0.92 7.65
N GLN A 90 9.98 0.18 7.84
CA GLN A 90 9.91 0.95 9.10
C GLN A 90 8.93 0.34 10.12
N GLY A 91 8.47 -0.89 9.89
CA GLY A 91 7.53 -1.60 10.77
C GLY A 91 6.09 -1.08 10.72
N GLN A 92 5.73 -0.24 9.73
CA GLN A 92 4.35 0.20 9.58
C GLN A 92 3.51 -0.87 8.89
N THR A 93 2.25 -0.99 9.31
CA THR A 93 1.26 -1.79 8.57
C THR A 93 0.70 -0.92 7.46
N VAL A 94 0.92 -1.30 6.21
CA VAL A 94 0.61 -0.48 5.02
C VAL A 94 -0.46 -1.13 4.17
N VAL A 95 -1.28 -0.33 3.51
CA VAL A 95 -2.21 -0.74 2.45
C VAL A 95 -2.06 0.23 1.28
N ILE A 96 -2.16 -0.28 0.04
CA ILE A 96 -2.32 0.56 -1.15
C ILE A 96 -3.75 0.42 -1.65
N THR A 97 -4.47 1.54 -1.81
CA THR A 97 -5.70 1.54 -2.61
C THR A 97 -5.40 1.97 -4.04
N VAL A 98 -6.16 1.42 -4.98
CA VAL A 98 -6.05 1.73 -6.41
C VAL A 98 -7.42 2.09 -6.94
N SER A 99 -7.48 3.18 -7.68
CA SER A 99 -8.60 3.53 -8.56
C SER A 99 -8.12 3.79 -9.98
N SER A 100 -9.05 4.11 -10.87
CA SER A 100 -8.71 4.44 -12.26
C SER A 100 -7.83 5.69 -12.39
N SER A 101 -7.84 6.58 -11.39
CA SER A 101 -7.18 7.88 -11.43
C SER A 101 -5.98 8.01 -10.51
N GLN A 102 -5.80 7.14 -9.52
CA GLN A 102 -4.74 7.30 -8.53
C GLN A 102 -4.41 6.01 -7.76
N TYR A 103 -3.22 6.05 -7.14
CA TYR A 103 -2.80 5.14 -6.09
C TYR A 103 -2.71 5.93 -4.79
N GLN A 104 -3.13 5.34 -3.68
CA GLN A 104 -2.99 5.98 -2.37
C GLN A 104 -2.34 5.00 -1.40
N SER A 105 -1.36 5.48 -0.65
CA SER A 105 -0.68 4.70 0.39
C SER A 105 -1.23 5.08 1.75
N TRP A 106 -1.56 4.06 2.54
CA TRP A 106 -2.21 4.19 3.84
C TRP A 106 -1.40 3.47 4.92
N ILE A 107 -1.31 4.04 6.12
CA ILE A 107 -0.68 3.39 7.29
C ILE A 107 -1.70 3.12 8.37
N SER A 108 -1.57 2.01 9.08
CA SER A 108 -2.48 1.66 10.17
C SER A 108 -2.38 2.68 11.29
N LEU A 109 -3.51 3.19 11.75
CA LEU A 109 -3.60 4.05 12.93
C LEU A 109 -3.17 3.33 14.22
N ARG A 110 -3.09 1.99 14.19
CA ARG A 110 -2.60 1.18 15.31
C ARG A 110 -1.09 0.99 15.28
N SER A 111 -0.40 1.36 14.20
CA SER A 111 1.05 1.25 14.16
C SER A 111 1.66 2.20 15.21
N PRO A 112 2.58 1.72 16.07
CA PRO A 112 3.09 2.50 17.20
C PRO A 112 3.71 3.83 16.80
N ASP A 113 4.31 3.89 15.61
CA ASP A 113 4.94 5.09 15.07
C ASP A 113 4.06 5.85 14.08
N CYS A 114 2.78 5.49 13.92
CA CYS A 114 1.84 6.24 13.08
C CYS A 114 1.77 7.71 13.51
N LEU A 115 1.68 7.97 14.82
CA LEU A 115 1.68 9.35 15.34
C LEU A 115 2.99 10.07 15.03
N ARG A 116 4.13 9.38 15.14
CA ARG A 116 5.44 9.97 14.81
C ARG A 116 5.52 10.34 13.34
N TYR A 117 5.00 9.49 12.46
CA TYR A 117 4.96 9.78 11.03
C TYR A 117 4.23 11.10 10.76
N PHE A 118 3.07 11.34 11.38
CA PHE A 118 2.32 12.58 11.19
C PHE A 118 2.79 13.78 12.03
N LEU A 119 3.66 13.57 13.02
CA LEU A 119 4.26 14.64 13.82
C LEU A 119 5.56 15.18 13.22
N PHE A 120 6.33 14.33 12.53
CA PHE A 120 7.67 14.64 12.06
C PHE A 120 7.85 14.55 10.53
N SER A 121 6.80 14.19 9.78
CA SER A 121 6.85 14.35 8.32
C SER A 121 6.83 15.83 7.97
N PRO A 122 7.82 16.33 7.21
CA PRO A 122 7.86 17.70 6.72
C PRO A 122 6.71 18.02 5.76
#